data_AF-A0A8K0UID0-F1
#
_entry.id   AF-A0A8K0UID0-F1
#
_cell.length_a   1.000
_cell.length_b   1.000
_cell.length_c   1.000
_cell.angle_alpha   90.00
_cell.angle_beta   90.00
_cell.angle_gamma   90.00
#
_symmetry.space_group_name_H-M   'P 1'
#
loop_
_entity.id
_entity.type
_entity.pdbx_description
1 polymer ?
#
loop_
_entity_poly.entity_id
_entity_poly.type
_entity_poly.pdbx_seq_one_letter_code
_entity_poly.pdbx_strand_id
1 'polypeptide(L)'
;MSDSSDSEDSTYNPSRSAPLKPIATEPESCGCYLLQAVQDQLDAGLFPTTNGDYLDLIFTHREAFYAFPQGHRLCAIGFSDIAKKVECRKWRTDRDGDVEAVNAFRNEAWMIANQGWAGRLVAELHGSSC
;
A
#
# COMPACT_ATOMS: atom_id res chain seq x y z
N MET A 1 -16.07 -19.72 -69.49
CA MET A 1 -14.64 -19.83 -69.18
C MET A 1 -14.48 -19.17 -67.81
N SER A 2 -14.72 -19.91 -66.73
CA SER A 2 -13.73 -20.69 -65.95
C SER A 2 -13.46 -19.91 -64.64
N ASP A 3 -13.43 -20.46 -63.42
CA ASP A 3 -13.56 -21.82 -62.90
C ASP A 3 -14.09 -21.74 -61.45
N SER A 4 -14.71 -22.83 -61.01
CA SER A 4 -15.07 -23.16 -59.62
C SER A 4 -13.83 -23.30 -58.71
N SER A 5 -13.97 -23.11 -57.40
CA SER A 5 -13.28 -23.99 -56.43
C SER A 5 -13.97 -24.02 -55.06
N ASP A 6 -14.22 -25.24 -54.63
CA ASP A 6 -14.93 -25.70 -53.44
C ASP A 6 -14.18 -25.52 -52.12
N SER A 7 -14.99 -25.61 -51.07
CA SER A 7 -14.78 -25.82 -49.63
C SER A 7 -13.61 -26.70 -49.18
N GLU A 8 -13.05 -26.41 -48.00
CA GLU A 8 -13.06 -27.22 -46.74
C GLU A 8 -11.90 -26.80 -45.81
N ASP A 9 -12.21 -26.37 -44.58
CA ASP A 9 -12.09 -27.09 -43.31
C ASP A 9 -10.69 -27.04 -42.65
N SER A 10 -10.73 -26.96 -41.32
CA SER A 10 -9.65 -27.27 -40.38
C SER A 10 -8.51 -26.24 -40.22
N THR A 11 -8.17 -25.77 -39.01
CA THR A 11 -8.50 -26.27 -37.67
C THR A 11 -8.45 -25.08 -36.71
N TYR A 12 -9.53 -24.87 -35.96
CA TYR A 12 -9.50 -24.07 -34.73
C TYR A 12 -8.38 -24.60 -33.84
N ASN A 13 -7.36 -23.79 -33.59
CA ASN A 13 -6.32 -24.11 -32.63
C ASN A 13 -6.53 -23.23 -31.38
N PRO A 14 -7.27 -23.71 -30.35
CA PRO A 14 -7.28 -23.04 -29.08
C PRO A 14 -5.99 -23.38 -28.36
N SER A 15 -5.38 -22.36 -27.77
CA SER A 15 -4.34 -22.47 -26.75
C SER A 15 -2.92 -22.65 -27.28
N ARG A 16 -2.28 -21.50 -27.57
CA ARG A 16 -1.02 -21.23 -26.87
C ARG A 16 -1.30 -20.23 -25.77
N SER A 17 -1.76 -20.74 -24.63
CA SER A 17 -1.53 -20.06 -23.36
C SER A 17 -0.01 -20.00 -23.21
N ALA A 18 0.58 -18.87 -23.58
CA ALA A 18 1.91 -18.54 -23.13
C ALA A 18 1.90 -18.70 -21.60
N PRO A 19 2.93 -19.31 -20.98
CA PRO A 19 3.05 -19.27 -19.54
C PRO A 19 3.00 -17.79 -19.16
N LEU A 20 1.91 -17.38 -18.50
CA LEU A 20 1.88 -16.08 -17.85
C LEU A 20 3.10 -16.10 -16.95
N LYS A 21 4.07 -15.23 -17.24
CA LYS A 21 5.11 -14.91 -16.25
C LYS A 21 4.36 -14.65 -14.96
N PRO A 22 4.81 -15.19 -13.81
CA PRO A 22 4.33 -14.68 -12.54
C PRO A 22 4.48 -13.17 -12.65
N ILE A 23 3.35 -12.45 -12.67
CA ILE A 23 3.37 -11.03 -12.38
C ILE A 23 4.08 -11.01 -11.04
N ALA A 24 5.29 -10.45 -11.02
CA ALA A 24 5.92 -10.13 -9.76
C ALA A 24 4.89 -9.24 -9.07
N THR A 25 4.16 -9.80 -8.12
CA THR A 25 3.39 -9.04 -7.18
C THR A 25 4.43 -8.23 -6.44
N GLU A 26 4.64 -6.99 -6.91
CA GLU A 26 5.22 -5.95 -6.09
C GLU A 26 4.54 -6.07 -4.72
N PRO A 27 5.31 -6.14 -3.62
CA PRO A 27 4.73 -6.36 -2.30
C PRO A 27 3.62 -5.34 -2.11
N GLU A 28 2.38 -5.80 -1.94
CA GLU A 28 1.23 -4.90 -1.88
C GLU A 28 1.50 -3.93 -0.72
N SER A 29 1.64 -2.64 -1.00
CA SER A 29 1.95 -1.69 0.06
C SER A 29 0.68 -1.47 0.88
N CYS A 30 0.72 -1.89 2.15
CA CYS A 30 -0.43 -1.79 3.02
C CYS A 30 -0.75 -0.32 3.37
N GLY A 31 -2.03 0.04 3.35
CA GLY A 31 -2.53 1.39 3.65
C GLY A 31 -3.30 2.05 2.50
N CYS A 32 -3.82 3.25 2.72
CA CYS A 32 -4.43 4.03 1.65
C CYS A 32 -3.35 4.63 0.74
N TYR A 33 -3.74 5.08 -0.46
CA TYR A 33 -2.82 5.62 -1.47
C TYR A 33 -1.89 6.72 -0.93
N LEU A 34 -2.37 7.56 -0.01
CA LEU A 34 -1.55 8.57 0.67
C LEU A 34 -0.38 7.93 1.44
N LEU A 35 -0.65 6.86 2.21
CA LEU A 35 0.40 6.15 2.95
C LEU A 35 1.33 5.37 2.03
N GLN A 36 0.84 4.85 0.90
CA GLN A 36 1.67 4.20 -0.12
C GLN A 36 2.67 5.20 -0.72
N ALA A 37 2.20 6.39 -1.11
CA ALA A 37 3.07 7.44 -1.64
C ALA A 37 4.14 7.89 -0.64
N VAL A 38 3.82 7.93 0.66
CA VAL A 38 4.79 8.24 1.72
C VAL A 38 5.83 7.14 1.87
N GLN A 39 5.41 5.87 1.77
CA GLN A 39 6.34 4.74 1.79
C GLN A 39 7.32 4.83 0.62
N ASP A 40 6.86 5.18 -0.57
CA ASP A 40 7.72 5.40 -1.74
C ASP A 40 8.72 6.54 -1.51
N GLN A 41 8.27 7.65 -0.91
CA GLN A 41 9.15 8.77 -0.55
C GLN A 41 10.17 8.39 0.53
N LEU A 42 9.80 7.54 1.48
CA LEU A 42 10.72 7.04 2.50
C LEU A 42 11.79 6.14 1.88
N ASP A 43 11.39 5.27 0.95
CA ASP A 43 12.32 4.39 0.23
C ASP A 43 13.26 5.19 -0.68
N ALA A 44 12.77 6.28 -1.28
CA ALA A 44 13.60 7.25 -2.01
C ALA A 44 14.44 8.17 -1.10
N GLY A 45 14.22 8.13 0.22
CA GLY A 45 14.91 8.98 1.19
C GLY A 45 14.55 10.47 1.09
N LEU A 46 13.37 10.79 0.54
CA LEU A 46 12.88 12.15 0.29
C LEU A 46 11.88 12.64 1.34
N PHE A 47 11.34 11.76 2.19
CA PHE A 47 10.32 12.13 3.16
C PHE A 47 10.89 12.96 4.34
N PRO A 48 10.47 14.22 4.53
CA PRO A 48 10.92 15.08 5.61
C PRO A 48 10.17 14.79 6.93
N THR A 49 10.79 15.13 8.06
CA THR A 49 10.18 15.07 9.40
C THR A 49 10.43 16.31 10.24
N THR A 50 11.22 17.27 9.74
CA THR A 50 11.49 18.54 10.41
C THR A 50 10.26 19.43 10.43
N ASN A 51 10.20 20.37 11.38
CA ASN A 51 9.13 21.37 11.52
C ASN A 51 7.70 20.83 11.61
N GLY A 52 7.53 19.53 11.87
CA GLY A 52 6.20 18.92 11.93
C GLY A 52 5.61 18.57 10.56
N ASP A 53 6.40 18.50 9.48
CA ASP A 53 5.91 18.13 8.14
C ASP A 53 5.15 16.77 8.12
N TYR A 54 5.51 15.86 9.03
CA TYR A 54 4.82 14.58 9.20
C TYR A 54 3.40 14.72 9.78
N LEU A 55 3.06 15.86 10.41
CA LEU A 55 1.72 16.13 10.95
C LEU A 55 0.72 16.42 9.84
N ASP A 56 1.14 17.07 8.74
CA ASP A 56 0.27 17.33 7.59
C ASP A 56 -0.22 16.02 6.98
N LEU A 57 0.65 15.01 6.90
CA LEU A 57 0.28 13.64 6.53
C LEU A 57 -0.78 13.06 7.47
N ILE A 58 -0.58 13.19 8.78
CA ILE A 58 -1.51 12.66 9.79
C ILE A 58 -2.88 13.34 9.68
N PHE A 59 -2.91 14.67 9.57
CA PHE A 59 -4.17 15.41 9.45
C PHE A 59 -4.88 15.10 8.14
N THR A 60 -4.17 15.08 7.02
CA THR A 60 -4.73 14.71 5.72
C THR A 60 -5.29 13.28 5.74
N HIS A 61 -4.56 12.34 6.35
CA HIS A 61 -5.05 10.98 6.54
C HIS A 61 -6.33 10.97 7.37
N ARG A 62 -6.38 11.68 8.50
CA ARG A 62 -7.54 11.73 9.39
C ARG A 62 -8.77 12.31 8.68
N GLU A 63 -8.61 13.37 7.90
CA GLU A 63 -9.69 13.94 7.10
C GLU A 63 -10.28 12.92 6.12
N ALA A 64 -9.42 12.26 5.34
CA ALA A 64 -9.83 11.20 4.42
C ALA A 64 -10.47 10.02 5.15
N PHE A 65 -9.89 9.63 6.29
CA PHE A 65 -10.38 8.56 7.14
C PHE A 65 -11.81 8.85 7.63
N TYR A 66 -12.08 10.07 8.11
CA TYR A 66 -13.43 10.44 8.56
C TYR A 66 -14.45 10.49 7.42
N ALA A 67 -14.02 10.83 6.20
CA ALA A 67 -14.89 10.82 5.03
C ALA A 67 -15.25 9.40 4.57
N PHE A 68 -14.32 8.44 4.63
CA PHE A 68 -14.56 7.06 4.21
C PHE A 68 -13.76 6.03 5.04
N PRO A 69 -14.20 5.70 6.27
CA PRO A 69 -13.46 4.79 7.16
C PRO A 69 -13.20 3.40 6.58
N GLN A 70 -14.10 2.90 5.72
CA GLN A 70 -14.01 1.55 5.16
C GLN A 70 -12.86 1.42 4.15
N GLY A 71 -12.43 2.52 3.52
CA GLY A 71 -11.28 2.52 2.61
C GLY A 71 -9.93 2.50 3.31
N HIS A 72 -9.92 2.66 4.64
CA HIS A 72 -8.70 2.83 5.43
C HIS A 72 -8.40 1.62 6.31
N ARG A 73 -8.94 0.44 5.95
CA ARG A 73 -8.84 -0.75 6.82
C ARG A 73 -7.41 -1.22 7.08
N LEU A 74 -6.55 -1.03 6.09
CA LEU A 74 -5.14 -1.44 6.17
C LEU A 74 -4.23 -0.29 6.63
N CYS A 75 -4.78 0.88 6.97
CA CYS A 75 -3.96 2.03 7.36
C CYS A 75 -3.27 1.84 8.71
N ALA A 76 -3.80 0.99 9.61
CA ALA A 76 -3.08 0.63 10.83
C ALA A 76 -1.74 -0.08 10.55
N ILE A 77 -1.73 -0.97 9.54
CA ILE A 77 -0.51 -1.65 9.08
C ILE A 77 0.39 -0.63 8.38
N GLY A 78 -0.15 0.15 7.44
CA GLY A 78 0.62 1.16 6.71
C GLY A 78 1.32 2.19 7.61
N PHE A 79 0.65 2.70 8.65
CA PHE A 79 1.29 3.58 9.64
C PHE A 79 2.36 2.87 10.47
N SER A 80 2.16 1.60 10.81
CA SER A 80 3.16 0.81 11.54
C SER A 80 4.41 0.60 10.69
N ASP A 81 4.24 0.34 9.39
CA ASP A 81 5.34 0.18 8.44
C ASP A 81 6.10 1.50 8.22
N ILE A 82 5.37 2.61 8.06
CA ILE A 82 5.96 3.96 8.00
C ILE A 82 6.76 4.25 9.27
N ALA A 83 6.20 4.00 10.46
CA ALA A 83 6.90 4.21 11.72
C ALA A 83 8.20 3.40 11.79
N LYS A 84 8.17 2.13 11.36
CA LYS A 84 9.35 1.26 11.32
C LYS A 84 10.39 1.77 10.32
N LYS A 85 9.97 2.21 9.13
CA LYS A 85 10.87 2.79 8.11
C LYS A 85 11.53 4.07 8.63
N VAL A 86 10.79 4.95 9.32
CA VAL A 86 11.36 6.15 9.93
C VAL A 86 12.31 5.80 11.07
N GLU A 87 11.96 4.86 11.95
CA GLU A 87 12.81 4.45 13.06
C GLU A 87 14.14 3.82 12.61
N CYS A 88 14.12 3.08 11.49
CA CYS A 88 15.28 2.35 10.98
C CYS A 88 16.12 3.14 9.95
N ARG A 89 15.68 4.32 9.52
CA ARG A 89 16.41 5.08 8.49
C ARG A 89 17.69 5.70 9.03
N LYS A 90 18.66 5.91 8.14
CA LYS A 90 19.93 6.56 8.51
C LYS A 90 19.68 7.96 9.04
N TRP A 91 20.33 8.28 10.15
CA TRP A 91 20.35 9.60 10.74
C TRP A 91 20.84 10.66 9.75
N ARG A 92 20.19 11.82 9.77
CA ARG A 92 20.60 13.04 9.08
C ARG A 92 20.20 14.26 9.91
N THR A 93 20.87 15.38 9.69
CA THR A 93 20.63 16.65 10.38
C THR A 93 19.26 17.27 10.10
N ASP A 94 18.66 16.98 8.94
CA ASP A 94 17.34 17.46 8.50
C ASP A 94 16.19 16.51 8.89
N ARG A 95 16.40 15.69 9.92
CA ARG A 95 15.49 14.63 10.39
C ARG A 95 15.46 14.54 11.91
N ASP A 96 15.61 15.69 12.56
CA ASP A 96 15.56 15.82 14.02
C ASP A 96 14.22 15.37 14.60
N GLY A 97 13.12 15.55 13.86
CA GLY A 97 11.77 15.12 14.24
C GLY A 97 11.45 13.63 14.08
N ASP A 98 12.42 12.75 13.78
CA ASP A 98 12.15 11.32 13.54
C ASP A 98 11.53 10.63 14.75
N VAL A 99 11.96 10.97 15.96
CA VAL A 99 11.46 10.35 17.19
C VAL A 99 9.99 10.71 17.41
N GLU A 100 9.64 11.98 17.26
CA GLU A 100 8.29 12.49 17.38
C GLU A 100 7.38 11.93 16.29
N ALA A 101 7.88 11.86 15.05
CA ALA A 101 7.16 11.29 13.91
C ALA A 101 6.85 9.80 14.13
N VAL A 102 7.82 9.00 14.57
CA VAL A 102 7.63 7.57 14.88
C VAL A 102 6.53 7.38 15.92
N ASN A 103 6.57 8.16 17.01
CA ASN A 103 5.56 8.08 18.06
C ASN A 103 4.17 8.50 17.56
N ALA A 104 4.09 9.54 16.73
CA ALA A 104 2.84 9.99 16.14
C ALA A 104 2.24 8.94 15.20
N PHE A 105 3.04 8.32 14.33
CA PHE A 105 2.58 7.26 13.44
C PHE A 105 2.14 6.00 14.19
N ARG A 106 2.86 5.60 15.24
CA ARG A 106 2.43 4.50 16.12
C ARG A 106 1.09 4.79 16.80
N ASN A 107 0.88 6.03 17.23
CA ASN A 107 -0.40 6.45 17.80
C ASN A 107 -1.53 6.39 16.77
N GLU A 108 -1.32 6.87 15.54
CA GLU A 108 -2.31 6.74 14.47
C GLU A 108 -2.66 5.27 14.17
N ALA A 109 -1.65 4.40 14.10
CA ALA A 109 -1.88 2.98 13.90
C ALA A 109 -2.77 2.38 15.01
N TRP A 110 -2.49 2.73 16.27
CA TRP A 110 -3.28 2.27 17.42
C TRP A 110 -4.72 2.81 17.41
N MET A 111 -4.90 4.09 17.08
CA MET A 111 -6.22 4.73 16.97
C MET A 111 -7.10 4.05 15.91
N ILE A 112 -6.52 3.72 14.76
CA ILE A 112 -7.22 3.03 13.66
C ILE A 112 -7.54 1.59 14.08
N ALA A 113 -6.59 0.87 14.68
CA ALA A 113 -6.77 -0.50 15.15
C ALA A 113 -7.81 -0.64 16.29
N ASN A 114 -8.16 0.45 16.97
CA ASN A 114 -9.18 0.43 18.02
C ASN A 114 -10.58 0.81 17.53
N GLN A 115 -10.72 1.21 16.26
CA GLN A 115 -12.04 1.39 15.68
C GLN A 115 -12.62 0.00 15.37
N GLY A 116 -13.83 -0.25 15.86
CA GLY A 116 -14.43 -1.59 16.08
C GLY A 116 -14.55 -2.57 14.90
N TRP A 117 -14.01 -2.26 13.72
CA TRP A 117 -13.84 -3.19 12.60
C TRP A 117 -12.53 -4.00 12.69
N ALA A 118 -11.51 -3.53 13.41
CA ALA A 118 -10.25 -4.24 13.62
C ALA A 118 -10.40 -5.51 14.50
N GLY A 119 -11.36 -5.54 15.44
CA GLY A 119 -11.68 -6.74 16.22
C GLY A 119 -12.19 -7.92 15.37
N ARG A 120 -12.60 -7.66 14.12
CA ARG A 120 -12.99 -8.70 13.15
C ARG A 120 -11.85 -9.07 12.20
N LEU A 121 -10.91 -8.14 11.96
CA LEU A 121 -9.75 -8.32 11.06
C LEU A 121 -8.55 -9.01 11.73
N VAL A 122 -8.30 -8.83 13.03
CA VAL A 122 -7.21 -9.57 13.73
C VAL A 122 -7.43 -11.10 13.68
N ALA A 123 -8.69 -11.55 13.55
CA ALA A 123 -9.03 -12.96 13.30
C ALA A 123 -8.73 -13.44 11.86
N GLU A 124 -8.66 -12.53 10.88
CA GLU A 124 -8.40 -12.80 9.44
C GLU A 124 -6.93 -12.55 9.03
N LEU A 125 -6.18 -11.76 9.79
CA LEU A 125 -4.80 -11.35 9.48
C LEU A 125 -3.74 -12.44 9.72
N HIS A 126 -4.09 -13.61 10.28
CA HIS A 126 -3.16 -14.75 10.33
C HIS A 126 -2.93 -15.42 8.96
N GLY A 127 -3.62 -14.98 7.90
CA GLY A 127 -3.41 -15.46 6.52
C GLY A 127 -3.31 -14.38 5.44
N SER A 128 -3.43 -13.09 5.78
CA SER A 128 -3.40 -12.01 4.79
C SER A 128 -2.07 -11.27 4.88
N SER A 129 -1.09 -11.76 4.12
CA SER A 129 -0.07 -10.85 3.58
C SER A 129 -0.81 -9.85 2.70
N CYS A 130 -0.41 -8.58 2.77
CA CYS A 130 -0.45 -7.79 1.54
C CYS A 130 0.33 -8.64 0.48
#